data_AF-A0A421JDT4-F1
#
_entry.id   AF-A0A421JDT4-F1
#
_cell.length_a   1.000
_cell.length_b   1.000
_cell.length_c   1.000
_cell.angle_alpha   90.00
_cell.angle_beta   90.00
_cell.angle_gamma   90.00
#
_symmetry.space_group_name_H-M   'P 1'
#
loop_
_entity.id
_entity.type
_entity.pdbx_description
1 polymer ?
#
loop_
_entity_poly.entity_id
_entity_poly.type
_entity_poly.pdbx_seq_one_letter_code
_entity_poly.pdbx_strand_id
1 'polypeptide(L)'
;MGPTQSFKTLQGVVVFSSLCRVPTMAQLKSLPSERSRYLALYKRFYRLRMFVGQKGWKLDHYCRILRRRFQREDFNKRRKVVLAAADPSSNTHIPALDSDGILSRVLNTLAFVHNSTVHLPGAADEKHPLYFEDLKVPQRMEAQIIDTILEMDRSQDPHIKYDPHYTWITETTSALASIEPGISPKQFPKKFSSSPGMLIGLRAHEITLMGLNETMQLCFYRNQNMGWLPFGKSSSEKGPVATQVEQRSHQPLNLDSQSDISHTLTQLDEASNGPIKLQKMTAETKNANDKMVGDFVAERPANMFIIDGEKYKDESIICTNNETGGKTCLKLRYNSIELFKQMQKLEYFCSLPDDINATYFECRKIK
;
A
#
# COMPACT_ATOMS: atom_id res chain seq x y z
N MET A 1 40.52 -14.02 -0.68
CA MET A 1 39.26 -14.61 -0.17
C MET A 1 38.46 -13.48 0.46
N GLY A 2 37.43 -12.96 -0.24
CA GLY A 2 36.56 -11.90 0.29
C GLY A 2 35.41 -12.50 1.10
N PRO A 3 34.85 -11.78 2.08
CA PRO A 3 33.76 -12.30 2.89
C PRO A 3 32.47 -12.32 2.08
N THR A 4 31.87 -13.50 1.97
CA THR A 4 30.58 -13.77 1.37
C THR A 4 29.49 -13.05 2.18
N GLN A 5 28.89 -12.00 1.61
CA GLN A 5 27.70 -11.38 2.19
C GLN A 5 26.51 -12.34 2.04
N SER A 6 26.08 -12.90 3.15
CA SER A 6 24.84 -13.67 3.27
C SER A 6 23.63 -12.74 3.10
N PHE A 7 23.04 -12.70 1.92
CA PHE A 7 21.71 -12.13 1.70
C PHE A 7 20.68 -12.95 2.48
N LYS A 8 20.21 -12.43 3.62
CA LYS A 8 19.03 -12.97 4.30
C LYS A 8 17.79 -12.56 3.52
N THR A 9 17.31 -13.45 2.66
CA THR A 9 15.97 -13.35 2.07
C THR A 9 14.95 -13.32 3.21
N LEU A 10 14.14 -12.26 3.29
CA LEU A 10 12.97 -12.20 4.18
C LEU A 10 12.06 -13.38 3.83
N GLN A 11 12.09 -14.44 4.64
CA GLN A 11 11.08 -15.50 4.59
C GLN A 11 9.70 -14.85 4.79
N GLY A 12 8.80 -15.14 3.85
CA GLY A 12 7.50 -14.49 3.72
C GLY A 12 6.69 -14.57 5.00
N VAL A 13 6.16 -13.42 5.44
CA VAL A 13 5.14 -13.37 6.49
C VAL A 13 3.87 -13.95 5.89
N VAL A 14 3.45 -15.12 6.39
CA VAL A 14 2.19 -15.77 6.03
C VAL A 14 1.09 -15.17 6.88
N VAL A 15 0.10 -14.56 6.22
CA VAL A 15 -1.01 -13.88 6.88
C VAL A 15 -2.24 -14.78 6.80
N PHE A 16 -2.64 -15.35 7.93
CA PHE A 16 -3.79 -16.26 8.03
C PHE A 16 -5.13 -15.54 8.29
N SER A 17 -5.12 -14.24 8.58
CA SER A 17 -6.33 -13.46 8.89
C SER A 17 -6.31 -12.05 8.30
N SER A 18 -7.49 -11.49 8.02
CA SER A 18 -7.65 -10.17 7.39
C SER A 18 -6.91 -9.05 8.14
N LEU A 19 -5.85 -8.51 7.52
CA LEU A 19 -5.06 -7.38 8.05
C LEU A 19 -5.76 -6.02 7.94
N CYS A 20 -6.77 -5.93 7.09
CA CYS A 20 -7.55 -4.73 6.88
C CYS A 20 -8.99 -5.13 6.58
N ARG A 21 -9.93 -4.70 7.42
CA ARG A 21 -11.35 -4.84 7.10
C ARG A 21 -11.69 -3.98 5.89
N VAL A 22 -12.21 -4.60 4.85
CA VAL A 22 -12.75 -3.89 3.68
C VAL A 22 -14.03 -3.17 4.14
N PRO A 23 -14.12 -1.83 4.03
CA PRO A 23 -15.28 -1.10 4.50
C PRO A 23 -16.50 -1.40 3.64
N THR A 24 -17.70 -1.31 4.22
CA THR A 24 -18.94 -1.40 3.42
C THR A 24 -19.20 -0.07 2.69
N MET A 25 -20.01 -0.12 1.63
CA MET A 25 -20.44 1.08 0.93
C MET A 25 -21.15 2.07 1.87
N ALA A 26 -21.97 1.55 2.81
CA ALA A 26 -22.65 2.38 3.82
C ALA A 26 -21.66 3.13 4.72
N GLN A 27 -20.60 2.45 5.18
CA GLN A 27 -19.54 3.05 6.00
C GLN A 27 -18.73 4.12 5.24
N LEU A 28 -18.54 3.95 3.93
CA LEU A 28 -17.92 5.01 3.13
C LEU A 28 -18.88 6.18 2.92
N LYS A 29 -20.15 5.91 2.62
CA LYS A 29 -21.15 6.95 2.40
C LYS A 29 -21.44 7.79 3.64
N SER A 30 -21.23 7.25 4.85
CA SER A 30 -21.34 8.00 6.10
C SER A 30 -20.20 9.02 6.30
N LEU A 31 -19.14 8.98 5.50
CA LEU A 31 -18.08 10.00 5.53
C LEU A 31 -18.56 11.31 4.89
N PRO A 32 -18.17 12.46 5.46
CA PRO A 32 -18.79 13.76 5.18
C PRO A 32 -18.48 14.31 3.77
N SER A 33 -17.40 13.87 3.14
CA SER A 33 -17.00 14.36 1.83
C SER A 33 -16.47 13.24 0.94
N GLU A 34 -16.61 13.40 -0.37
CA GLU A 34 -16.02 12.51 -1.37
C GLU A 34 -14.49 12.38 -1.19
N ARG A 35 -13.83 13.49 -0.86
CA ARG A 35 -12.40 13.53 -0.49
C ARG A 35 -12.08 12.60 0.68
N SER A 36 -12.88 12.65 1.75
CA SER A 36 -12.69 11.77 2.91
C SER A 36 -12.87 10.30 2.55
N ARG A 37 -13.82 9.97 1.64
CA ARG A 37 -14.06 8.61 1.15
C ARG A 37 -12.84 8.05 0.41
N TYR A 38 -12.30 8.78 -0.56
CA TYR A 38 -11.11 8.32 -1.28
C TYR A 38 -9.86 8.31 -0.42
N LEU A 39 -9.71 9.25 0.52
CA LEU A 39 -8.58 9.22 1.46
C LEU A 39 -8.62 7.98 2.35
N ALA A 40 -9.82 7.60 2.84
CA ALA A 40 -10.00 6.37 3.61
C ALA A 40 -9.60 5.13 2.78
N LEU A 41 -10.06 5.06 1.52
CA LEU A 41 -9.68 3.98 0.60
C LEU A 41 -8.17 3.97 0.31
N TYR A 42 -7.56 5.12 0.02
CA TYR A 42 -6.11 5.24 -0.21
C TYR A 42 -5.31 4.74 0.99
N LYS A 43 -5.67 5.14 2.21
CA LYS A 43 -5.01 4.68 3.44
C LYS A 43 -5.09 3.15 3.56
N ARG A 44 -6.21 2.54 3.19
CA ARG A 44 -6.38 1.07 3.21
C ARG A 44 -5.54 0.36 2.16
N PHE A 45 -5.50 0.84 0.92
CA PHE A 45 -4.54 0.34 -0.08
C PHE A 45 -3.10 0.46 0.41
N TYR A 46 -2.76 1.61 0.98
CA TYR A 46 -1.42 1.85 1.50
C TYR A 46 -1.06 0.89 2.64
N ARG A 47 -2.02 0.50 3.50
CA ARG A 47 -1.80 -0.52 4.55
C ARG A 47 -1.44 -1.89 3.95
N LEU A 48 -1.98 -2.24 2.79
CA LEU A 48 -1.70 -3.52 2.11
C LEU A 48 -0.31 -3.57 1.44
N ARG A 49 0.42 -2.44 1.32
CA ARG A 49 1.70 -2.35 0.58
C ARG A 49 2.78 -3.34 1.01
N MET A 50 2.77 -3.78 2.28
CA MET A 50 3.78 -4.71 2.81
C MET A 50 3.52 -6.16 2.38
N PHE A 51 2.31 -6.44 1.89
CA PHE A 51 1.82 -7.77 1.55
C PHE A 51 1.63 -7.93 0.03
N VAL A 52 1.58 -6.82 -0.70
CA VAL A 52 1.52 -6.80 -2.16
C VAL A 52 2.91 -7.07 -2.72
N GLY A 53 3.18 -8.34 -3.04
CA GLY A 53 4.41 -8.82 -3.66
C GLY A 53 5.56 -9.00 -2.66
N GLN A 54 6.22 -10.16 -2.71
CA GLN A 54 7.27 -10.51 -1.74
C GLN A 54 8.65 -9.89 -2.03
N LYS A 55 8.84 -9.24 -3.19
CA LYS A 55 10.13 -8.65 -3.60
C LYS A 55 10.21 -7.20 -3.13
N GLY A 56 11.35 -6.77 -2.57
CA GLY A 56 11.51 -5.41 -2.01
C GLY A 56 11.17 -4.27 -2.98
N TRP A 57 11.52 -4.39 -4.27
CA TRP A 57 11.19 -3.36 -5.27
C TRP A 57 9.69 -3.22 -5.55
N LYS A 58 8.89 -4.28 -5.33
CA LYS A 58 7.44 -4.28 -5.57
C LYS A 58 6.72 -3.34 -4.61
N LEU A 59 7.19 -3.23 -3.37
CA LEU A 59 6.63 -2.32 -2.37
C LEU A 59 6.72 -0.85 -2.83
N ASP A 60 7.91 -0.40 -3.19
CA ASP A 60 8.13 0.99 -3.63
C ASP A 60 7.39 1.27 -4.94
N HIS A 61 7.33 0.28 -5.83
CA HIS A 61 6.62 0.40 -7.08
C HIS A 61 5.11 0.47 -6.89
N TYR A 62 4.55 -0.40 -6.05
CA TYR A 62 3.14 -0.39 -5.67
C TYR A 62 2.74 0.95 -5.04
N CYS A 63 3.56 1.50 -4.13
CA CYS A 63 3.30 2.81 -3.55
C CYS A 63 3.31 3.94 -4.59
N ARG A 64 4.21 3.89 -5.57
CA ARG A 64 4.24 4.86 -6.69
C ARG A 64 3.00 4.75 -7.57
N ILE A 65 2.55 3.53 -7.86
CA ILE A 65 1.30 3.28 -8.58
C ILE A 65 0.15 3.87 -7.79
N LEU A 66 -0.03 3.50 -6.52
CA LEU A 66 -1.12 4.04 -5.68
C LEU A 66 -1.17 5.56 -5.70
N ARG A 67 -0.04 6.24 -5.48
CA ARG A 67 0.03 7.70 -5.53
C ARG A 67 -0.38 8.24 -6.90
N ARG A 68 0.18 7.69 -7.98
CA ARG A 68 -0.12 8.14 -9.34
C ARG A 68 -1.61 7.96 -9.66
N ARG A 69 -2.16 6.77 -9.36
CA ARG A 69 -3.54 6.42 -9.69
C ARG A 69 -4.53 7.31 -8.93
N PHE A 70 -4.32 7.56 -7.63
CA PHE A 70 -5.18 8.45 -6.84
C PHE A 70 -5.01 9.96 -7.14
N GLN A 71 -3.94 10.38 -7.82
CA GLN A 71 -3.65 11.81 -8.05
C GLN A 71 -3.92 12.31 -9.47
N ARG A 72 -3.56 11.53 -10.50
CA ARG A 72 -3.35 12.10 -11.85
C ARG A 72 -4.30 11.60 -12.91
N GLU A 73 -5.04 10.53 -12.66
CA GLU A 73 -5.53 9.71 -13.75
C GLU A 73 -7.04 9.69 -13.90
N ASP A 74 -7.57 10.11 -15.05
CA ASP A 74 -9.00 10.01 -15.31
C ASP A 74 -9.45 8.61 -15.74
N PHE A 75 -10.16 7.90 -14.85
CA PHE A 75 -10.66 6.55 -15.10
C PHE A 75 -11.71 6.55 -16.21
N ASN A 76 -12.67 7.48 -16.22
CA ASN A 76 -13.69 7.53 -17.27
C ASN A 76 -13.06 7.85 -18.61
N LYS A 77 -12.09 8.77 -18.64
CA LYS A 77 -11.32 9.10 -19.84
C LYS A 77 -10.54 7.89 -20.35
N ARG A 78 -9.77 7.23 -19.48
CA ARG A 78 -9.01 6.02 -19.84
C ARG A 78 -9.94 4.91 -20.31
N ARG A 79 -10.99 4.61 -19.54
CA ARG A 79 -11.99 3.61 -19.86
C ARG A 79 -12.57 3.83 -21.25
N LYS A 80 -12.96 5.08 -21.56
CA LYS A 80 -13.46 5.45 -22.88
C LYS A 80 -12.43 5.17 -23.98
N VAL A 81 -11.19 5.62 -23.83
CA VAL A 81 -10.14 5.44 -24.85
C VAL A 81 -9.77 3.98 -25.04
N VAL A 82 -9.56 3.23 -23.95
CA VAL A 82 -9.13 1.82 -24.00
C VAL A 82 -10.23 0.92 -24.57
N LEU A 83 -11.48 1.12 -24.15
CA LEU A 83 -12.60 0.32 -24.68
C LEU A 83 -12.89 0.64 -26.16
N ALA A 84 -12.79 1.91 -26.56
CA ALA A 84 -12.89 2.28 -27.99
C ALA A 84 -11.75 1.67 -28.82
N ALA A 85 -10.56 1.54 -28.25
CA ALA A 85 -9.45 0.83 -28.90
C ALA A 85 -9.69 -0.68 -28.99
N ALA A 86 -10.39 -1.29 -28.02
CA ALA A 86 -10.70 -2.72 -28.05
C ALA A 86 -11.65 -3.10 -29.18
N ASP A 87 -12.58 -2.22 -29.52
CA ASP A 87 -13.54 -2.39 -30.61
C ASP A 87 -13.68 -1.09 -31.43
N PRO A 88 -12.76 -0.83 -32.36
CA PRO A 88 -12.78 0.40 -33.16
C PRO A 88 -14.00 0.52 -34.09
N SER A 89 -14.66 -0.60 -34.40
CA SER A 89 -15.85 -0.66 -35.25
C SER A 89 -17.15 -0.34 -34.51
N SER A 90 -17.13 -0.43 -33.19
CA SER A 90 -18.30 -0.22 -32.36
C SER A 90 -18.56 1.25 -32.13
N ASN A 91 -19.67 1.74 -32.69
CA ASN A 91 -20.22 3.07 -32.38
C ASN A 91 -20.91 3.10 -30.99
N THR A 92 -20.63 2.13 -30.12
CA THR A 92 -21.28 2.04 -28.81
C THR A 92 -20.84 3.21 -27.94
N HIS A 93 -21.82 4.03 -27.54
CA HIS A 93 -21.61 5.07 -26.55
C HIS A 93 -21.26 4.42 -25.21
N ILE A 94 -20.01 4.59 -24.76
CA ILE A 94 -19.54 4.13 -23.45
C ILE A 94 -19.98 5.16 -22.40
N PRO A 95 -20.99 4.89 -21.56
CA PRO A 95 -21.45 5.85 -20.57
C PRO A 95 -20.36 6.09 -19.52
N ALA A 96 -20.18 7.36 -19.15
CA ALA A 96 -19.33 7.72 -18.03
C ALA A 96 -19.96 7.19 -16.74
N LEU A 97 -19.14 6.64 -15.86
CA LEU A 97 -19.57 6.24 -14.53
C LEU A 97 -19.71 7.50 -13.66
N ASP A 98 -20.76 7.53 -12.84
CA ASP A 98 -20.99 8.58 -11.85
C ASP A 98 -20.09 8.38 -10.61
N SER A 99 -20.10 9.35 -9.68
CA SER A 99 -19.24 9.30 -8.48
C SER A 99 -19.43 8.00 -7.68
N ASP A 100 -20.69 7.58 -7.49
CA ASP A 100 -21.05 6.37 -6.74
C ASP A 100 -20.64 5.08 -7.46
N GLY A 101 -20.89 4.99 -8.77
CA GLY A 101 -20.50 3.85 -9.59
C GLY A 101 -19.00 3.67 -9.55
N ILE A 102 -18.24 4.75 -9.66
CA ILE A 102 -16.81 4.61 -9.59
C ILE A 102 -16.32 4.38 -8.13
N LEU A 103 -16.96 4.95 -7.09
CA LEU A 103 -16.61 4.68 -5.68
C LEU A 103 -16.76 3.18 -5.38
N SER A 104 -17.85 2.58 -5.88
CA SER A 104 -18.11 1.14 -5.83
C SER A 104 -16.96 0.35 -6.46
N ARG A 105 -16.52 0.74 -7.66
CA ARG A 105 -15.42 0.05 -8.32
C ARG A 105 -14.08 0.15 -7.58
N VAL A 106 -13.77 1.29 -6.95
CA VAL A 106 -12.55 1.41 -6.11
C VAL A 106 -12.64 0.51 -4.88
N LEU A 107 -13.83 0.40 -4.27
CA LEU A 107 -14.05 -0.51 -3.16
C LEU A 107 -13.85 -1.97 -3.58
N ASN A 108 -14.38 -2.37 -4.74
CA ASN A 108 -14.16 -3.70 -5.30
C ASN A 108 -12.68 -3.95 -5.60
N THR A 109 -11.95 -2.95 -6.13
CA THR A 109 -10.49 -3.02 -6.28
C THR A 109 -9.79 -3.24 -4.94
N LEU A 110 -10.23 -2.57 -3.87
CA LEU A 110 -9.65 -2.78 -2.53
C LEU A 110 -9.88 -4.21 -2.05
N ALA A 111 -11.09 -4.75 -2.26
CA ALA A 111 -11.38 -6.15 -1.94
C ALA A 111 -10.50 -7.11 -2.76
N PHE A 112 -10.32 -6.84 -4.05
CA PHE A 112 -9.45 -7.64 -4.92
C PHE A 112 -7.99 -7.62 -4.44
N VAL A 113 -7.45 -6.43 -4.15
CA VAL A 113 -6.09 -6.30 -3.62
C VAL A 113 -5.97 -6.95 -2.25
N HIS A 114 -6.99 -6.82 -1.38
CA HIS A 114 -7.01 -7.52 -0.11
C HIS A 114 -6.95 -9.05 -0.30
N ASN A 115 -7.78 -9.61 -1.18
CA ASN A 115 -7.77 -11.04 -1.48
C ASN A 115 -6.40 -11.52 -1.98
N SER A 116 -5.68 -10.70 -2.74
CA SER A 116 -4.33 -11.02 -3.21
C SER A 116 -3.30 -11.20 -2.10
N THR A 117 -3.59 -10.70 -0.89
CA THR A 117 -2.70 -10.74 0.27
C THR A 117 -3.02 -11.89 1.24
N VAL A 118 -4.09 -12.64 0.99
CA VAL A 118 -4.58 -13.72 1.88
C VAL A 118 -4.33 -15.08 1.23
N HIS A 119 -3.89 -16.08 2.00
CA HIS A 119 -3.73 -17.45 1.50
C HIS A 119 -5.07 -18.19 1.40
N LEU A 120 -5.14 -19.22 0.55
CA LEU A 120 -6.31 -20.09 0.48
C LEU A 120 -6.39 -20.97 1.74
N PRO A 121 -7.57 -21.13 2.38
CA PRO A 121 -7.72 -21.88 3.64
C PRO A 121 -7.13 -23.30 3.57
N GLY A 122 -7.25 -23.98 2.43
CA GLY A 122 -6.73 -25.34 2.24
C GLY A 122 -5.20 -25.47 2.10
N ALA A 123 -4.44 -24.37 2.06
CA ALA A 123 -2.98 -24.42 1.96
C ALA A 123 -2.28 -24.60 3.32
N ALA A 124 -3.02 -24.58 4.43
CA ALA A 124 -2.45 -24.53 5.79
C ALA A 124 -2.85 -25.71 6.70
N ASP A 125 -3.90 -26.47 6.35
CA ASP A 125 -4.53 -27.41 7.28
C ASP A 125 -3.95 -28.84 7.23
N GLU A 126 -3.20 -29.21 6.19
CA GLU A 126 -2.56 -30.53 6.15
C GLU A 126 -1.15 -30.46 6.74
N LYS A 127 -1.01 -30.97 7.97
CA LYS A 127 0.28 -31.31 8.59
C LYS A 127 0.95 -32.45 7.82
N HIS A 128 1.41 -32.19 6.61
CA HIS A 128 2.19 -33.13 5.82
C HIS A 128 3.64 -32.62 5.77
N PRO A 129 4.64 -33.52 5.79
CA PRO A 129 6.02 -33.12 5.61
C PRO A 129 6.16 -32.40 4.26
N LEU A 130 6.47 -31.10 4.31
CA LEU A 130 6.64 -30.27 3.13
C LEU A 130 7.92 -30.68 2.39
N TYR A 131 7.78 -31.09 1.13
CA TYR A 131 8.89 -31.26 0.21
C TYR A 131 9.29 -29.91 -0.41
N PHE A 132 10.45 -29.85 -1.07
CA PHE A 132 10.94 -28.61 -1.70
C PHE A 132 9.96 -28.08 -2.76
N GLU A 133 9.22 -28.95 -3.46
CA GLU A 133 8.14 -28.54 -4.36
C GLU A 133 6.94 -27.92 -3.62
N ASP A 134 6.63 -28.37 -2.40
CA ASP A 134 5.50 -27.89 -1.59
C ASP A 134 5.72 -26.50 -0.98
N LEU A 135 6.97 -26.01 -1.00
CA LEU A 135 7.28 -24.61 -0.70
C LEU A 135 6.69 -23.64 -1.73
N LYS A 136 6.28 -24.12 -2.91
CA LYS A 136 5.56 -23.31 -3.91
C LYS A 136 4.08 -23.22 -3.52
N VAL A 137 3.78 -22.43 -2.50
CA VAL A 137 2.41 -22.16 -2.07
C VAL A 137 1.60 -21.63 -3.26
N PRO A 138 0.46 -22.25 -3.62
CA PRO A 138 -0.36 -21.79 -4.73
C PRO A 138 -0.81 -20.36 -4.47
N GLN A 139 -0.40 -19.45 -5.35
CA GLN A 139 -0.81 -18.06 -5.29
C GLN A 139 -2.24 -17.93 -5.80
N ARG A 140 -3.03 -17.09 -5.14
CA ARG A 140 -4.35 -16.70 -5.65
C ARG A 140 -4.20 -15.98 -6.99
N MET A 141 -5.21 -16.12 -7.84
CA MET A 141 -5.24 -15.45 -9.14
C MET A 141 -5.07 -13.94 -9.00
N GLU A 142 -5.65 -13.33 -7.96
CA GLU A 142 -5.52 -11.90 -7.68
C GLU A 142 -4.05 -11.48 -7.44
N ALA A 143 -3.27 -12.32 -6.77
CA ALA A 143 -1.85 -12.09 -6.54
C ALA A 143 -1.04 -12.13 -7.85
N GLN A 144 -1.33 -13.12 -8.70
CA GLN A 144 -0.69 -13.24 -10.02
C GLN A 144 -1.04 -12.05 -10.93
N ILE A 145 -2.29 -11.61 -10.91
CA ILE A 145 -2.76 -10.45 -11.68
C ILE A 145 -2.08 -9.18 -11.20
N ILE A 146 -2.03 -8.93 -9.89
CA ILE A 146 -1.36 -7.75 -9.33
C ILE A 146 0.14 -7.78 -9.62
N ASP A 147 0.78 -8.93 -9.50
CA ASP A 147 2.18 -9.09 -9.87
C ASP A 147 2.43 -8.74 -11.33
N THR A 148 1.54 -9.17 -12.22
CA THR A 148 1.60 -8.81 -13.65
C THR A 148 1.42 -7.30 -13.84
N ILE A 149 0.45 -6.68 -13.17
CA ILE A 149 0.24 -5.22 -13.21
C ILE A 149 1.51 -4.48 -12.76
N LEU A 150 2.15 -4.92 -11.66
CA LEU A 150 3.36 -4.30 -11.15
C LEU A 150 4.54 -4.42 -12.13
N GLU A 151 4.72 -5.59 -12.75
CA GLU A 151 5.79 -5.81 -13.73
C GLU A 151 5.56 -5.01 -15.01
N MET A 152 4.33 -5.02 -15.54
CA MET A 152 3.97 -4.26 -16.73
C MET A 152 4.16 -2.76 -16.49
N ASP A 153 3.66 -2.23 -15.36
CA ASP A 153 3.85 -0.82 -14.99
C ASP A 153 5.33 -0.47 -14.83
N ARG A 154 6.16 -1.39 -14.34
CA ARG A 154 7.60 -1.17 -14.19
C ARG A 154 8.31 -1.04 -15.53
N SER A 155 7.92 -1.86 -16.51
CA SER A 155 8.50 -1.83 -17.86
C SER A 155 8.02 -0.68 -18.73
N GLN A 156 6.98 0.05 -18.32
CA GLN A 156 6.43 1.16 -19.09
C GLN A 156 7.40 2.34 -19.16
N ASP A 157 7.57 2.88 -20.38
CA ASP A 157 8.24 4.15 -20.61
C ASP A 157 7.50 5.29 -19.85
N PRO A 158 8.24 6.20 -19.18
CA PRO A 158 7.65 7.36 -18.53
C PRO A 158 6.70 8.19 -19.41
N HIS A 159 7.01 8.40 -20.69
CA HIS A 159 6.18 9.17 -21.61
C HIS A 159 4.80 8.54 -21.81
N ILE A 160 4.72 7.20 -21.78
CA ILE A 160 3.47 6.45 -21.86
C ILE A 160 2.74 6.49 -20.51
N LYS A 161 3.48 6.19 -19.43
CA LYS A 161 2.94 6.07 -18.08
C LYS A 161 2.29 7.35 -17.57
N TYR A 162 2.79 8.50 -18.01
CA TYR A 162 2.33 9.81 -17.59
C TYR A 162 1.54 10.56 -18.66
N ASP A 163 1.16 9.89 -19.77
CA ASP A 163 0.28 10.47 -20.79
C ASP A 163 -1.15 10.64 -20.23
N PRO A 164 -1.61 11.89 -20.01
CA PRO A 164 -2.93 12.13 -19.45
C PRO A 164 -4.06 11.97 -20.47
N HIS A 165 -3.74 11.90 -21.77
CA HIS A 165 -4.69 11.83 -22.87
C HIS A 165 -4.78 10.43 -23.50
N TYR A 166 -3.87 9.53 -23.17
CA TYR A 166 -3.78 8.19 -23.77
C TYR A 166 -3.64 8.25 -25.30
N THR A 167 -2.95 9.27 -25.80
CA THR A 167 -2.67 9.46 -27.23
C THR A 167 -1.92 8.25 -27.78
N TRP A 168 -1.00 7.68 -27.00
CA TRP A 168 -0.25 6.50 -27.40
C TRP A 168 -1.16 5.30 -27.74
N ILE A 169 -2.30 5.14 -27.05
CA ILE A 169 -3.26 4.06 -27.35
C ILE A 169 -3.96 4.34 -28.67
N THR A 170 -4.39 5.58 -28.90
CA THR A 170 -5.07 5.98 -30.13
C THR A 170 -4.14 5.87 -31.34
N GLU A 171 -2.90 6.36 -31.21
CA GLU A 171 -1.87 6.29 -32.26
C GLU A 171 -1.52 4.83 -32.59
N THR A 172 -1.30 4.00 -31.55
CA THR A 172 -1.02 2.57 -31.75
C THR A 172 -2.20 1.85 -32.41
N THR A 173 -3.44 2.20 -32.03
CA THR A 173 -4.64 1.61 -32.65
C THR A 173 -4.77 1.98 -34.12
N SER A 174 -4.59 3.26 -34.45
CA SER A 174 -4.62 3.74 -35.83
C SER A 174 -3.49 3.13 -36.68
N ALA A 175 -2.29 2.99 -36.10
CA ALA A 175 -1.16 2.35 -36.77
C ALA A 175 -1.40 0.85 -37.01
N LEU A 176 -2.06 0.14 -36.09
CA LEU A 176 -2.46 -1.26 -36.29
C LEU A 176 -3.55 -1.40 -37.35
N ALA A 177 -4.49 -0.46 -37.42
CA ALA A 177 -5.58 -0.49 -38.40
C ALA A 177 -5.10 -0.23 -39.84
N SER A 178 -3.96 0.44 -40.04
CA SER A 178 -3.35 0.67 -41.35
C SER A 178 -2.48 -0.49 -41.87
N ILE A 179 -2.36 -1.58 -41.09
CA ILE A 179 -1.67 -2.79 -41.51
C ILE A 179 -2.56 -3.57 -42.49
N GLU A 180 -2.05 -3.77 -43.70
CA GLU A 180 -2.69 -4.64 -44.69
C GLU A 180 -2.71 -6.10 -44.22
N PRO A 181 -3.82 -6.84 -44.41
CA PRO A 181 -3.87 -8.26 -44.14
C PRO A 181 -2.83 -9.00 -45.02
N GLY A 182 -1.93 -9.77 -44.39
CA GLY A 182 -0.93 -10.57 -45.11
C GLY A 182 0.50 -10.01 -45.13
N ILE A 183 0.80 -8.95 -44.36
CA ILE A 183 2.18 -8.45 -44.21
C ILE A 183 3.11 -9.54 -43.68
N SER A 184 4.25 -9.72 -44.36
CA SER A 184 5.26 -10.69 -43.92
C SER A 184 5.90 -10.26 -42.60
N PRO A 185 6.31 -11.21 -41.72
CA PRO A 185 6.99 -10.89 -40.45
C PRO A 185 8.25 -10.02 -40.62
N LYS A 186 8.91 -10.07 -41.79
CA LYS A 186 10.10 -9.27 -42.11
C LYS A 186 9.79 -7.80 -42.44
N GLN A 187 8.56 -7.50 -42.86
CA GLN A 187 8.10 -6.15 -43.19
C GLN A 187 7.47 -5.44 -41.99
N PHE A 188 7.02 -6.20 -40.98
CA PHE A 188 6.39 -5.67 -39.78
C PHE A 188 7.27 -4.64 -39.03
N PRO A 189 8.56 -4.90 -38.75
CA PRO A 189 9.40 -3.92 -38.04
C PRO A 189 9.64 -2.64 -38.85
N LYS A 190 9.60 -2.72 -40.19
CA LYS A 190 9.82 -1.56 -41.08
C LYS A 190 8.65 -0.58 -41.07
N LYS A 191 7.42 -1.07 -40.89
CA LYS A 191 6.22 -0.22 -40.72
C LYS A 191 6.09 0.34 -39.30
N PHE A 192 6.77 -0.24 -38.32
CA PHE A 192 6.75 0.17 -36.91
C PHE A 192 8.11 0.67 -36.41
N SER A 193 8.84 1.42 -37.25
CA SER A 193 10.20 1.88 -36.96
C SER A 193 10.34 2.75 -35.71
N SER A 194 9.25 3.37 -35.24
CA SER A 194 9.20 4.22 -34.05
C SER A 194 8.56 3.56 -32.82
N SER A 195 8.01 2.34 -32.92
CA SER A 195 7.47 1.60 -31.77
C SER A 195 7.27 0.10 -32.07
N PRO A 196 8.24 -0.78 -31.78
CA PRO A 196 8.38 -2.03 -32.55
C PRO A 196 7.51 -3.22 -32.11
N GLY A 197 6.86 -3.16 -30.94
CA GLY A 197 6.11 -4.31 -30.40
C GLY A 197 5.79 -4.18 -28.93
N MET A 198 6.62 -3.45 -28.18
CA MET A 198 6.35 -3.12 -26.78
C MET A 198 5.03 -2.37 -26.61
N LEU A 199 4.74 -1.33 -27.43
CA LEU A 199 3.45 -0.63 -27.35
C LEU A 199 2.26 -1.50 -27.76
N ILE A 200 2.44 -2.44 -28.69
CA ILE A 200 1.38 -3.37 -29.09
C ILE A 200 1.05 -4.30 -27.92
N GLY A 201 2.08 -4.90 -27.30
CA GLY A 201 1.91 -5.73 -26.11
C GLY A 201 1.31 -4.94 -24.94
N LEU A 202 1.75 -3.70 -24.75
CA LEU A 202 1.22 -2.84 -23.70
C LEU A 202 -0.24 -2.44 -23.96
N ARG A 203 -0.60 -2.12 -25.20
CA ARG A 203 -1.99 -1.86 -25.61
C ARG A 203 -2.86 -3.08 -25.35
N ALA A 204 -2.40 -4.28 -25.71
CA ALA A 204 -3.13 -5.52 -25.45
C ALA A 204 -3.32 -5.77 -23.94
N HIS A 205 -2.29 -5.51 -23.14
CA HIS A 205 -2.36 -5.57 -21.68
C HIS A 205 -3.40 -4.57 -21.14
N GLU A 206 -3.37 -3.33 -21.59
CA GLU A 206 -4.31 -2.27 -21.20
C GLU A 206 -5.76 -2.63 -21.53
N ILE A 207 -6.02 -3.16 -22.74
CA ILE A 207 -7.35 -3.63 -23.15
C ILE A 207 -7.80 -4.81 -22.26
N THR A 208 -6.92 -5.78 -22.03
CA THR A 208 -7.23 -6.95 -21.18
C THR A 208 -7.58 -6.52 -19.77
N LEU A 209 -6.80 -5.59 -19.21
CA LEU A 209 -6.99 -5.10 -17.86
C LEU A 209 -8.24 -4.21 -17.74
N MET A 210 -8.59 -3.46 -18.78
CA MET A 210 -9.86 -2.75 -18.81
C MET A 210 -11.05 -3.71 -18.95
N GLY A 211 -10.92 -4.79 -19.73
CA GLY A 211 -11.91 -5.86 -19.78
C GLY A 211 -12.13 -6.52 -18.42
N LEU A 212 -11.06 -6.74 -17.66
CA LEU A 212 -11.14 -7.20 -16.27
C LEU A 212 -11.86 -6.16 -15.38
N ASN A 213 -11.54 -4.88 -15.52
CA ASN A 213 -12.25 -3.80 -14.80
C ASN A 213 -13.75 -3.77 -15.10
N GLU A 214 -14.16 -3.99 -16.35
CA GLU A 214 -15.58 -4.05 -16.70
C GLU A 214 -16.26 -5.31 -16.15
N THR A 215 -15.62 -6.47 -16.30
CA THR A 215 -16.21 -7.76 -15.90
C THR A 215 -16.38 -7.85 -14.39
N MET A 216 -15.35 -7.44 -13.64
CA MET A 216 -15.33 -7.55 -12.18
C MET A 216 -15.73 -6.26 -11.47
N GLN A 217 -16.19 -5.24 -12.22
CA GLN A 217 -16.49 -3.90 -11.68
C GLN A 217 -15.33 -3.36 -10.84
N LEU A 218 -14.11 -3.43 -11.38
CA LEU A 218 -12.89 -2.94 -10.75
C LEU A 218 -12.46 -1.61 -11.34
N CYS A 219 -11.52 -1.01 -10.64
CA CYS A 219 -10.90 0.25 -10.98
C CYS A 219 -9.45 0.19 -10.51
N PHE A 220 -8.61 -0.61 -11.18
CA PHE A 220 -7.17 -0.64 -10.85
C PHE A 220 -6.48 0.72 -11.01
N TYR A 221 -7.22 1.72 -11.47
CA TYR A 221 -6.75 3.00 -11.95
C TYR A 221 -7.81 4.05 -11.70
N ARG A 222 -7.63 4.98 -10.73
CA ARG A 222 -8.65 6.03 -10.55
C ARG A 222 -8.29 7.39 -9.93
N ASN A 223 -8.74 8.39 -10.71
CA ASN A 223 -9.39 9.71 -10.60
C ASN A 223 -10.25 10.11 -9.38
N GLN A 224 -10.00 11.30 -8.82
CA GLN A 224 -10.53 12.56 -9.36
C GLN A 224 -9.61 13.68 -8.88
N ASN A 225 -9.54 14.77 -9.65
CA ASN A 225 -8.69 15.93 -9.43
C ASN A 225 -8.90 16.52 -8.02
N MET A 226 -8.22 15.94 -7.04
CA MET A 226 -8.07 16.52 -5.73
C MET A 226 -7.12 17.69 -5.94
N GLY A 227 -7.70 18.84 -6.28
CA GLY A 227 -7.07 20.14 -6.11
C GLY A 227 -6.27 20.06 -4.82
N TRP A 228 -4.97 20.16 -5.00
CA TRP A 228 -3.93 19.60 -4.15
C TRP A 228 -4.23 19.66 -2.64
N LEU A 229 -3.88 18.60 -1.90
CA LEU A 229 -3.45 18.75 -0.50
C LEU A 229 -2.40 19.86 -0.47
N PRO A 230 -2.53 20.92 0.35
CA PRO A 230 -1.54 22.00 0.37
C PRO A 230 -0.27 21.44 1.01
N PHE A 231 0.65 20.90 0.22
CA PHE A 231 2.04 20.74 0.63
C PHE A 231 2.80 22.00 0.20
N GLY A 232 2.51 23.11 0.87
CA GLY A 232 3.33 24.33 0.81
C GLY A 232 3.25 25.13 -0.50
N LYS A 233 2.21 25.96 -0.65
CA LYS A 233 2.39 27.30 -1.23
C LYS A 233 2.37 28.28 -0.07
N SER A 234 3.54 28.62 0.44
CA SER A 234 3.70 29.84 1.23
C SER A 234 3.63 31.01 0.27
N SER A 235 2.50 31.70 0.29
CA SER A 235 2.48 33.14 0.04
C SER A 235 3.50 33.81 0.96
N SER A 236 4.36 34.66 0.44
CA SER A 236 4.19 36.10 0.64
C SER A 236 5.39 36.85 0.11
N GLU A 237 5.19 37.74 -0.86
CA GLU A 237 5.93 39.00 -0.83
C GLU A 237 5.23 39.92 0.18
N LYS A 238 6.03 40.44 1.12
CA LYS A 238 5.69 41.44 2.11
C LYS A 238 6.55 42.68 1.85
N GLY A 239 5.92 43.84 1.92
CA GLY A 239 6.53 45.16 2.01
C GLY A 239 5.45 46.18 2.39
N PRO A 240 5.75 47.21 3.21
CA PRO A 240 7.09 47.67 3.57
C PRO A 240 7.64 46.88 4.78
N VAL A 241 8.94 46.61 4.95
CA VAL A 241 10.17 47.20 4.42
C VAL A 241 11.17 46.05 4.14
N ALA A 242 11.79 45.98 2.95
CA ALA A 242 12.72 44.90 2.58
C ALA A 242 14.18 45.39 2.59
N THR A 243 14.94 44.92 3.58
CA THR A 243 16.41 45.08 3.61
C THR A 243 17.02 43.86 2.93
N GLN A 244 17.56 44.06 1.71
CA GLN A 244 18.44 43.09 1.07
C GLN A 244 19.76 43.03 1.83
N VAL A 245 20.09 41.85 2.35
CA VAL A 245 21.47 41.38 2.46
C VAL A 245 21.50 39.90 2.09
N GLU A 246 22.13 39.64 0.94
CA GLU A 246 22.76 38.41 0.44
C GLU A 246 22.13 37.02 0.66
N GLN A 247 21.71 36.44 -0.46
CA GLN A 247 21.67 34.99 -0.67
C GLN A 247 23.06 34.37 -0.49
N ARG A 248 23.16 33.40 0.42
CA ARG A 248 24.10 32.28 0.29
C ARG A 248 23.39 30.94 0.44
N SER A 249 23.61 30.14 -0.59
CA SER A 249 23.51 28.70 -0.78
C SER A 249 23.26 27.77 0.43
N HIS A 250 22.35 26.83 0.20
CA HIS A 250 22.19 25.48 0.79
C HIS A 250 22.10 25.32 2.32
N GLN A 251 20.88 25.13 2.82
CA GLN A 251 20.62 24.13 3.87
C GLN A 251 19.15 23.66 3.86
N PRO A 252 18.90 22.33 3.83
CA PRO A 252 17.55 21.78 3.86
C PRO A 252 16.96 21.87 5.28
N LEU A 253 15.75 22.41 5.42
CA LEU A 253 15.04 22.45 6.70
C LEU A 253 14.10 21.25 6.85
N ASN A 254 14.39 20.48 7.91
CA ASN A 254 13.68 19.35 8.48
C ASN A 254 12.18 19.61 8.68
N LEU A 255 11.34 18.68 8.21
CA LEU A 255 9.99 18.47 8.71
C LEU A 255 9.81 16.98 9.00
N ASP A 256 9.52 16.67 10.26
CA ASP A 256 9.52 15.32 10.81
C ASP A 256 8.50 14.41 10.14
N SER A 257 9.01 13.26 9.70
CA SER A 257 8.29 12.18 9.04
C SER A 257 8.22 10.93 9.94
N GLN A 258 8.16 11.14 11.26
CA GLN A 258 8.23 10.07 12.25
C GLN A 258 6.94 9.95 13.06
N SER A 259 6.38 8.74 13.10
CA SER A 259 5.54 8.27 14.20
C SER A 259 6.44 8.17 15.43
N ASP A 260 6.61 9.26 16.16
CA ASP A 260 7.43 9.25 17.38
C ASP A 260 6.63 8.60 18.51
N ILE A 261 7.30 7.74 19.30
CA ILE A 261 6.78 7.13 20.53
C ILE A 261 6.06 8.17 21.41
N SER A 262 6.55 9.41 21.39
CA SER A 262 5.96 10.56 22.08
C SER A 262 4.50 10.82 21.68
N HIS A 263 4.18 10.74 20.38
CA HIS A 263 2.83 10.94 19.86
C HIS A 263 1.87 9.84 20.34
N THR A 264 2.32 8.58 20.33
CA THR A 264 1.52 7.47 20.84
C THR A 264 1.29 7.57 22.34
N LEU A 265 2.28 7.99 23.11
CA LEU A 265 2.08 8.24 24.54
C LEU A 265 1.04 9.34 24.78
N THR A 266 1.05 10.44 24.00
CA THR A 266 0.02 11.48 24.08
C THR A 266 -1.37 10.96 23.75
N GLN A 267 -1.52 10.18 22.67
CA GLN A 267 -2.81 9.55 22.31
C GLN A 267 -3.32 8.59 23.40
N LEU A 268 -2.40 7.90 24.06
CA LEU A 268 -2.76 6.98 25.14
C LEU A 268 -3.21 7.72 26.41
N ASP A 269 -2.64 8.90 26.67
CA ASP A 269 -2.89 9.73 27.86
C ASP A 269 -4.26 10.40 27.76
N GLU A 270 -4.59 10.95 26.58
CA GLU A 270 -5.93 11.50 26.26
C GLU A 270 -7.06 10.46 26.40
N ALA A 271 -6.74 9.18 26.20
CA ALA A 271 -7.68 8.07 26.27
C ALA A 271 -7.75 7.39 27.66
N SER A 272 -6.96 7.84 28.65
CA SER A 272 -6.95 7.27 30.02
C SER A 272 -7.39 8.29 31.06
N ASN A 273 -8.24 7.88 32.02
CA ASN A 273 -8.65 8.69 33.17
C ASN A 273 -7.57 8.75 34.27
N GLY A 274 -6.29 8.81 33.91
CA GLY A 274 -5.18 8.86 34.87
C GLY A 274 -3.78 8.80 34.23
N PRO A 275 -2.73 9.19 34.97
CA PRO A 275 -1.38 9.35 34.43
C PRO A 275 -0.74 8.03 33.99
N ILE A 276 -0.13 8.01 32.80
CA ILE A 276 0.63 6.88 32.28
C ILE A 276 1.87 6.62 33.16
N LYS A 277 2.02 5.39 33.66
CA LYS A 277 3.27 4.93 34.29
C LYS A 277 4.21 4.39 33.21
N LEU A 278 5.22 5.17 32.83
CA LEU A 278 6.26 4.77 31.89
C LEU A 278 7.47 4.21 32.64
N GLN A 279 7.75 2.93 32.47
CA GLN A 279 8.98 2.30 32.94
C GLN A 279 10.01 2.29 31.79
N LYS A 280 11.05 3.13 31.90
CA LYS A 280 12.19 3.11 30.97
C LYS A 280 13.17 2.03 31.42
N MET A 281 13.49 1.08 30.54
CA MET A 281 14.41 -0.02 30.89
C MET A 281 15.65 -0.02 30.00
N THR A 282 16.79 -0.42 30.58
CA THR A 282 18.14 -0.25 30.00
C THR A 282 18.74 -1.54 29.44
N ALA A 283 18.00 -2.65 29.36
CA ALA A 283 18.59 -3.93 29.00
C ALA A 283 19.30 -3.88 27.63
N GLU A 284 20.56 -4.29 27.65
CA GLU A 284 21.50 -4.12 26.53
C GLU A 284 21.48 -5.32 25.57
N THR A 285 20.84 -6.43 25.93
CA THR A 285 20.81 -7.66 25.14
C THR A 285 19.39 -8.07 24.75
N LYS A 286 19.26 -8.61 23.54
CA LYS A 286 18.00 -9.10 22.98
C LYS A 286 17.31 -10.15 23.85
N ASN A 287 18.06 -11.11 24.39
CA ASN A 287 17.47 -12.16 25.24
C ASN A 287 16.90 -11.61 26.55
N ALA A 288 17.54 -10.59 27.13
CA ALA A 288 17.01 -9.92 28.31
C ALA A 288 15.71 -9.16 27.98
N ASN A 289 15.67 -8.48 26.83
CA ASN A 289 14.47 -7.84 26.33
C ASN A 289 13.32 -8.83 26.07
N ASP A 290 13.60 -9.96 25.42
CA ASP A 290 12.62 -11.02 25.13
C ASP A 290 12.01 -11.58 26.42
N LYS A 291 12.86 -11.82 27.44
CA LYS A 291 12.41 -12.29 28.76
C LYS A 291 11.52 -11.26 29.45
N MET A 292 11.92 -9.98 29.45
CA MET A 292 11.14 -8.91 30.08
C MET A 292 9.78 -8.72 29.41
N VAL A 293 9.70 -8.80 28.08
CA VAL A 293 8.42 -8.77 27.36
C VAL A 293 7.56 -9.96 27.79
N GLY A 294 8.15 -11.14 27.88
CA GLY A 294 7.48 -12.35 28.38
C GLY A 294 6.89 -12.16 29.77
N ASP A 295 7.69 -11.69 30.72
CA ASP A 295 7.27 -11.44 32.10
C ASP A 295 6.15 -10.38 32.16
N PHE A 296 6.28 -9.29 31.38
CA PHE A 296 5.31 -8.19 31.33
C PHE A 296 3.94 -8.64 30.80
N VAL A 297 3.90 -9.47 29.76
CA VAL A 297 2.61 -9.97 29.21
C VAL A 297 2.03 -11.11 30.04
N ALA A 298 2.88 -11.92 30.68
CA ALA A 298 2.47 -13.01 31.55
C ALA A 298 1.80 -12.53 32.85
N GLU A 299 2.14 -11.32 33.32
CA GLU A 299 1.46 -10.70 34.46
C GLU A 299 -0.02 -10.44 34.15
N ARG A 300 -0.37 -10.17 32.88
CA ARG A 300 -1.73 -9.79 32.46
C ARG A 300 -2.13 -10.47 31.14
N PRO A 301 -2.26 -11.80 31.11
CA PRO A 301 -2.37 -12.54 29.86
C PRO A 301 -3.69 -12.30 29.11
N ALA A 302 -4.74 -11.87 29.82
CA ALA A 302 -6.05 -11.57 29.26
C ALA A 302 -6.16 -10.14 28.69
N ASN A 303 -5.16 -9.28 28.93
CA ASN A 303 -5.22 -7.88 28.52
C ASN A 303 -4.88 -7.68 27.05
N MET A 304 -5.36 -6.55 26.53
CA MET A 304 -4.91 -6.00 25.26
C MET A 304 -3.63 -5.19 25.50
N PHE A 305 -2.61 -5.49 24.71
CA PHE A 305 -1.34 -4.79 24.70
C PHE A 305 -1.27 -3.87 23.50
N ILE A 306 -0.64 -2.72 23.65
CA ILE A 306 -0.41 -1.76 22.58
C ILE A 306 1.08 -1.69 22.33
N ILE A 307 1.52 -1.99 21.11
CA ILE A 307 2.93 -1.87 20.73
C ILE A 307 3.12 -0.76 19.71
N ASP A 308 4.18 0.01 19.87
CA ASP A 308 4.58 1.03 18.91
C ASP A 308 6.11 1.17 18.89
N GLY A 309 6.64 1.72 17.81
CA GLY A 309 8.05 2.06 17.73
C GLY A 309 8.43 2.55 16.35
N GLU A 310 9.50 3.34 16.32
CA GLU A 310 9.93 4.01 15.11
C GLU A 310 10.62 3.07 14.12
N LYS A 311 10.36 3.29 12.82
CA LYS A 311 10.78 2.41 11.71
C LYS A 311 12.30 2.17 11.64
N TYR A 312 13.11 3.04 12.25
CA TYR A 312 14.57 2.98 12.21
C TYR A 312 15.25 3.26 13.56
N LYS A 313 14.50 3.30 14.67
CA LYS A 313 15.10 3.40 16.00
C LYS A 313 15.06 2.03 16.66
N ASP A 314 16.13 1.70 17.37
CA ASP A 314 16.20 0.53 18.24
C ASP A 314 15.45 0.80 19.56
N GLU A 315 14.26 1.39 19.45
CA GLU A 315 13.40 1.71 20.57
C GLU A 315 11.95 1.38 20.20
N SER A 316 11.25 0.74 21.13
CA SER A 316 9.82 0.47 21.03
C SER A 316 9.16 0.58 22.41
N ILE A 317 7.85 0.67 22.42
CA ILE A 317 7.04 0.63 23.65
C ILE A 317 6.04 -0.50 23.57
N ILE A 318 5.73 -1.08 24.72
CA ILE A 318 4.56 -1.94 24.93
C ILE A 318 3.76 -1.43 26.12
N CYS A 319 2.46 -1.21 25.94
CA CYS A 319 1.56 -0.67 26.95
C CYS A 319 0.39 -1.60 27.21
N THR A 320 -0.14 -1.65 28.43
CA THR A 320 -1.39 -2.33 28.77
C THR A 320 -2.17 -1.50 29.78
N ASN A 321 -3.48 -1.73 29.86
CA ASN A 321 -4.28 -1.21 30.96
C ASN A 321 -3.88 -1.87 32.29
N ASN A 322 -3.99 -1.13 33.38
CA ASN A 322 -3.85 -1.59 34.76
C ASN A 322 -5.24 -1.85 35.36
N GLU A 323 -5.27 -2.44 36.57
CA GLU A 323 -6.50 -2.79 37.28
C GLU A 323 -7.34 -1.56 37.71
N THR A 324 -6.71 -0.38 37.80
CA THR A 324 -7.36 0.87 38.20
C THR A 324 -7.77 1.74 37.00
N GLY A 325 -7.73 1.22 35.77
CA GLY A 325 -8.11 1.94 34.54
C GLY A 325 -7.06 2.89 33.95
N GLY A 326 -5.87 2.99 34.55
CA GLY A 326 -4.69 3.67 33.97
C GLY A 326 -3.89 2.76 33.04
N LYS A 327 -2.86 3.31 32.37
CA LYS A 327 -1.97 2.54 31.48
C LYS A 327 -0.57 2.39 32.05
N THR A 328 -0.01 1.20 31.89
CA THR A 328 1.38 0.87 32.24
C THR A 328 2.13 0.57 30.96
N CYS A 329 3.24 1.26 30.73
CA CYS A 329 4.04 1.16 29.51
C CYS A 329 5.49 0.80 29.83
N LEU A 330 6.07 -0.09 29.03
CA LEU A 330 7.46 -0.49 29.09
C LEU A 330 8.18 -0.04 27.83
N LYS A 331 9.22 0.79 27.99
CA LYS A 331 10.08 1.25 26.88
C LYS A 331 11.27 0.30 26.74
N LEU A 332 11.45 -0.24 25.54
CA LEU A 332 12.42 -1.27 25.16
C LEU A 332 13.51 -0.70 24.26
N ARG A 333 14.71 -1.28 24.32
CA ARG A 333 15.88 -0.93 23.49
C ARG A 333 16.07 -1.88 22.30
N TYR A 334 15.00 -2.18 21.57
CA TYR A 334 15.09 -2.84 20.27
C TYR A 334 13.84 -2.55 19.42
N ASN A 335 13.93 -2.68 18.10
CA ASN A 335 12.96 -2.09 17.17
C ASN A 335 11.56 -2.76 17.21
N SER A 336 10.55 -2.04 16.70
CA SER A 336 9.14 -2.47 16.72
C SER A 336 8.86 -3.78 15.97
N ILE A 337 9.66 -4.14 14.96
CA ILE A 337 9.55 -5.42 14.23
C ILE A 337 9.96 -6.58 15.15
N GLU A 338 11.01 -6.40 15.94
CA GLU A 338 11.47 -7.43 16.85
C GLU A 338 10.49 -7.64 18.01
N LEU A 339 9.94 -6.55 18.56
CA LEU A 339 8.85 -6.61 19.55
C LEU A 339 7.62 -7.33 19.01
N PHE A 340 7.19 -7.01 17.79
CA PHE A 340 6.09 -7.68 17.11
C PHE A 340 6.34 -9.19 16.97
N LYS A 341 7.55 -9.59 16.55
CA LYS A 341 7.92 -11.02 16.46
C LYS A 341 7.90 -11.72 17.81
N GLN A 342 8.33 -11.04 18.88
CA GLN A 342 8.31 -11.60 20.22
C GLN A 342 6.87 -11.82 20.70
N MET A 343 5.97 -10.87 20.46
CA MET A 343 4.55 -11.04 20.77
C MET A 343 3.92 -12.23 20.03
N GLN A 344 4.25 -12.42 18.75
CA GLN A 344 3.78 -13.57 17.97
C GLN A 344 4.28 -14.91 18.54
N LYS A 345 5.55 -14.99 18.99
CA LYS A 345 6.09 -16.19 19.65
C LYS A 345 5.37 -16.51 20.96
N LEU A 346 4.87 -15.49 21.64
CA LEU A 346 4.09 -15.60 22.88
C LEU A 346 2.60 -15.86 22.61
N GLU A 347 2.23 -16.19 21.37
CA GLU A 347 0.87 -16.49 20.93
C GLU A 347 -0.09 -15.29 21.07
N TYR A 348 0.42 -14.07 20.84
CA TYR A 348 -0.42 -12.87 20.70
C TYR A 348 -0.67 -12.54 19.23
N PHE A 349 -1.95 -12.28 18.92
CA PHE A 349 -2.39 -11.71 17.67
C PHE A 349 -2.33 -10.19 17.73
N CYS A 350 -1.53 -9.57 16.87
CA CYS A 350 -1.36 -8.11 16.79
C CYS A 350 -1.96 -7.54 15.50
N SER A 351 -2.82 -6.53 15.63
CA SER A 351 -3.50 -5.84 14.53
C SER A 351 -3.49 -4.32 14.72
N LEU A 352 -3.58 -3.55 13.64
CA LEU A 352 -3.77 -2.10 13.76
C LEU A 352 -5.18 -1.78 14.26
N PRO A 353 -5.36 -0.72 15.07
CA PRO A 353 -6.67 -0.25 15.51
C PRO A 353 -7.60 0.14 14.35
N ASP A 354 -8.89 0.19 14.65
CA ASP A 354 -9.90 0.74 13.74
C ASP A 354 -9.72 2.25 13.51
N ASP A 355 -9.08 2.96 14.45
CA ASP A 355 -8.70 4.36 14.31
C ASP A 355 -7.73 4.54 13.11
N ILE A 356 -8.11 5.47 12.24
CA ILE A 356 -7.42 5.79 10.99
C ILE A 356 -6.12 6.56 11.24
N ASN A 357 -5.99 7.19 12.40
CA ASN A 357 -4.83 8.00 12.80
C ASN A 357 -3.90 7.29 13.79
N ALA A 358 -4.28 6.11 14.28
CA ALA A 358 -3.42 5.33 15.16
C ALA A 358 -2.21 4.77 14.40
N THR A 359 -1.04 4.94 15.01
CA THR A 359 0.25 4.46 14.51
C THR A 359 0.73 3.19 15.21
N TYR A 360 0.08 2.81 16.32
CA TYR A 360 0.38 1.64 17.13
C TYR A 360 -0.38 0.38 16.69
N PHE A 361 0.04 -0.79 17.16
CA PHE A 361 -0.68 -2.06 17.03
C PHE A 361 -1.32 -2.49 18.35
N GLU A 362 -2.51 -3.09 18.29
CA GLU A 362 -3.18 -3.77 19.38
C GLU A 362 -2.92 -5.28 19.31
N CYS A 363 -2.36 -5.85 20.36
CA CYS A 363 -2.03 -7.25 20.54
C CYS A 363 -2.94 -7.91 21.58
N ARG A 364 -3.53 -9.06 21.26
CA ARG A 364 -4.41 -9.84 22.14
C ARG A 364 -4.00 -11.31 22.11
N LYS A 365 -4.07 -12.00 23.24
CA LYS A 365 -3.71 -13.42 23.32
C LYS A 365 -4.66 -14.26 22.46
N ILE A 366 -4.09 -15.15 21.65
CA ILE A 366 -4.85 -16.13 20.87
C ILE A 366 -5.42 -17.15 21.86
N LYS A 367 -6.73 -17.37 21.82
CA LYS A 367 -7.42 -18.36 22.64
C LYS A 367 -7.53 -19.69 21.89
#